data_AF-A0A2W5YW05-F1
#
_entry.id   AF-A0A2W5YW05-F1
#
_cell.length_a   1.000
_cell.length_b   1.000
_cell.length_c   1.000
_cell.angle_alpha   90.00
_cell.angle_beta   90.00
_cell.angle_gamma   90.00
#
_symmetry.space_group_name_H-M   'P 1'
#
loop_
_entity.id
_entity.type
_entity.pdbx_description
1 polymer ?
#
loop_
_entity_poly.entity_id
_entity_poly.type
_entity_poly.pdbx_seq_one_letter_code
_entity_poly.pdbx_strand_id
1 'polypeptide(L)'
;MAQLCLVRRTMTRHLKRQHEIAVCNRLVKNLALPARFLREGNDRGEPDVIYSCENELLGIEVATAYYDDSQAEREWSLARGKIHAPKGSVIRIWSGENPDEKIFARIQREIQEKCCRTYTGVDRVWLCVSQQAALSGESHVVDASVERLLIPTAHGFERIYLHYQAPSHEGGEWHSIELKSADSR
;
A
#
# COMPACT_ATOMS: atom_id res chain seq x y z
N MET A 1 27.27 0.79 -22.12
CA MET A 1 26.81 1.12 -20.74
C MET A 1 25.37 1.64 -20.65
N ALA A 2 24.77 2.25 -21.70
CA ALA A 2 23.38 2.73 -21.66
C ALA A 2 22.31 1.61 -21.55
N GLN A 3 22.58 0.43 -22.11
CA GLN A 3 21.62 -0.69 -22.20
C GLN A 3 21.33 -1.36 -20.84
N LEU A 4 22.32 -1.43 -19.95
CA LEU A 4 22.15 -1.92 -18.56
C LEU A 4 21.34 -0.96 -17.68
N CYS A 5 21.40 0.35 -17.95
CA CYS A 5 20.65 1.35 -17.20
C CYS A 5 19.16 1.34 -17.57
N LEU A 6 18.85 1.14 -18.86
CA LEU A 6 17.47 1.05 -19.35
C LEU A 6 16.76 -0.20 -18.82
N VAL A 7 17.41 -1.38 -18.90
CA VAL A 7 16.85 -2.65 -18.40
C VAL A 7 16.60 -2.60 -16.88
N ARG A 8 17.51 -2.00 -16.10
CA ARG A 8 17.34 -1.83 -14.65
C ARG A 8 16.17 -0.89 -14.29
N ARG A 9 15.96 0.19 -15.04
CA ARG A 9 14.82 1.11 -14.85
C ARG A 9 13.48 0.43 -15.20
N THR A 10 13.44 -0.34 -16.29
CA THR A 10 12.22 -1.05 -16.72
C THR A 10 11.83 -2.17 -15.75
N MET A 11 12.79 -2.96 -15.24
CA MET A 11 12.51 -3.98 -14.21
C MET A 11 11.99 -3.37 -12.91
N THR A 12 12.52 -2.21 -12.50
CA THR A 12 12.08 -1.55 -11.25
C THR A 12 10.65 -1.04 -11.37
N ARG A 13 10.25 -0.52 -12.54
CA ARG A 13 8.84 -0.14 -12.80
C ARG A 13 7.93 -1.37 -12.85
N HIS A 14 8.35 -2.45 -13.50
CA HIS A 14 7.55 -3.66 -13.61
C HIS A 14 7.28 -4.32 -12.24
N LEU A 15 8.31 -4.42 -11.39
CA LEU A 15 8.16 -4.98 -10.03
C LEU A 15 7.25 -4.11 -9.15
N LYS A 16 7.35 -2.77 -9.26
CA LYS A 16 6.44 -1.85 -8.57
C LYS A 16 4.99 -2.09 -9.00
N ARG A 17 4.73 -2.17 -10.30
CA ARG A 17 3.40 -2.43 -10.87
C ARG A 17 2.83 -3.78 -10.42
N GLN A 18 3.66 -4.83 -10.41
CA GLN A 18 3.25 -6.14 -9.93
C GLN A 18 2.86 -6.10 -8.44
N HIS A 19 3.62 -5.38 -7.61
CA HIS A 19 3.29 -5.16 -6.20
C HIS A 19 1.95 -4.43 -6.06
N GLU A 20 1.74 -3.34 -6.80
CA GLU A 20 0.49 -2.56 -6.78
C GLU A 20 -0.72 -3.40 -7.19
N ILE A 21 -0.60 -4.15 -8.29
CA ILE A 21 -1.65 -5.10 -8.73
C ILE A 21 -1.92 -6.15 -7.65
N ALA A 22 -0.88 -6.70 -7.03
CA ALA A 22 -1.04 -7.72 -5.98
C ALA A 22 -1.78 -7.16 -4.75
N VAL A 23 -1.42 -5.95 -4.32
CA VAL A 23 -2.09 -5.23 -3.23
C VAL A 23 -3.56 -4.98 -3.58
N CYS A 24 -3.85 -4.42 -4.75
CA CYS A 24 -5.22 -4.11 -5.18
C CYS A 24 -6.07 -5.37 -5.32
N ASN A 25 -5.54 -6.44 -5.91
CA ASN A 25 -6.24 -7.72 -6.03
C ASN A 25 -6.59 -8.30 -4.66
N ARG A 26 -5.67 -8.15 -3.69
CA ARG A 26 -5.90 -8.63 -2.33
C ARG A 26 -6.97 -7.80 -1.61
N LEU A 27 -6.95 -6.48 -1.78
CA LEU A 27 -8.01 -5.59 -1.29
C LEU A 27 -9.39 -5.96 -1.87
N VAL A 28 -9.50 -6.06 -3.20
CA VAL A 28 -10.74 -6.41 -3.91
C VAL A 28 -11.28 -7.75 -3.42
N LYS A 29 -10.40 -8.75 -3.26
CA LYS A 29 -10.76 -10.06 -2.74
C LYS A 29 -11.25 -9.98 -1.29
N ASN A 30 -10.55 -9.26 -0.42
CA ASN A 30 -10.89 -9.13 0.99
C ASN A 30 -12.24 -8.46 1.21
N LEU A 31 -12.60 -7.50 0.34
CA LEU A 31 -13.89 -6.81 0.38
C LEU A 31 -15.00 -7.58 -0.35
N ALA A 32 -14.70 -8.76 -0.91
CA ALA A 32 -15.61 -9.56 -1.74
C ALA A 32 -16.28 -8.75 -2.87
N LEU A 33 -15.56 -7.79 -3.44
CA LEU A 33 -16.11 -6.90 -4.45
C LEU A 33 -16.29 -7.61 -5.79
N PRO A 34 -17.40 -7.37 -6.51
CA PRO A 34 -17.62 -7.90 -7.85
C PRO A 34 -16.82 -7.11 -8.90
N ALA A 35 -15.53 -6.86 -8.64
CA ALA A 35 -14.66 -6.06 -9.49
C ALA A 35 -13.75 -6.95 -10.34
N ARG A 36 -13.61 -6.61 -11.63
CA ARG A 36 -12.74 -7.30 -12.59
C ARG A 36 -11.57 -6.40 -12.97
N PHE A 37 -10.34 -6.89 -12.79
CA PHE A 37 -9.14 -6.18 -13.23
C PHE A 37 -9.22 -5.87 -14.73
N LEU A 38 -8.98 -4.61 -15.09
CA LEU A 38 -8.92 -4.18 -16.49
C LEU A 38 -7.48 -3.93 -16.92
N ARG A 39 -6.79 -3.02 -16.23
CA ARG A 39 -5.45 -2.57 -16.59
C ARG A 39 -4.75 -1.82 -15.46
N GLU A 40 -3.46 -1.62 -15.63
CA GLU A 40 -2.68 -0.63 -14.89
C GLU A 40 -3.09 0.80 -15.30
N GLY A 41 -2.92 1.73 -14.36
CA GLY A 41 -2.92 3.16 -14.63
C GLY A 41 -1.72 3.62 -15.45
N ASN A 42 -1.72 4.90 -15.80
CA ASN A 42 -0.65 5.54 -16.53
C ASN A 42 -0.07 6.75 -15.80
N ASP A 43 1.07 7.26 -16.28
CA ASP A 43 1.78 8.41 -15.68
C ASP A 43 1.06 9.77 -15.93
N ARG A 44 -0.20 9.78 -16.41
CA ARG A 44 -0.98 11.00 -16.76
C ARG A 44 -2.10 11.29 -15.76
N GLY A 45 -1.93 10.89 -14.50
CA GLY A 45 -2.87 11.20 -13.42
C GLY A 45 -4.04 10.22 -13.31
N GLU A 46 -3.87 8.99 -13.79
CA GLU A 46 -4.77 7.89 -13.46
C GLU A 46 -4.32 7.22 -12.15
N PRO A 47 -5.22 6.55 -11.42
CA PRO A 47 -4.86 5.70 -10.28
C PRO A 47 -4.01 4.50 -10.71
N ASP A 48 -3.16 3.98 -9.83
CA ASP A 48 -2.21 2.89 -10.12
C ASP A 48 -2.86 1.65 -10.78
N VAL A 49 -4.07 1.26 -10.37
CA VAL A 49 -4.77 0.08 -10.91
C VAL A 49 -6.24 0.38 -11.18
N ILE A 50 -6.76 -0.09 -12.33
CA ILE A 50 -8.15 0.15 -12.75
C ILE A 50 -8.92 -1.17 -12.90
N TYR A 51 -10.11 -1.20 -12.30
CA TYR A 51 -11.07 -2.30 -12.33
C TYR A 51 -12.38 -1.83 -12.97
N SER A 52 -13.13 -2.79 -13.52
CA SER A 52 -14.56 -2.62 -13.79
C SER A 52 -15.35 -3.18 -12.62
N CYS A 53 -16.26 -2.40 -12.05
CA CYS A 53 -17.13 -2.80 -10.96
C CYS A 53 -18.52 -2.26 -11.25
N GLU A 54 -19.53 -3.13 -11.39
CA GLU A 54 -20.94 -2.72 -11.56
C GLU A 54 -21.19 -1.74 -12.74
N ASN A 55 -20.44 -1.90 -13.84
CA ASN A 55 -20.42 -1.01 -15.02
C ASN A 55 -19.74 0.35 -14.84
N GLU A 56 -19.12 0.61 -13.69
CA GLU A 56 -18.26 1.77 -13.45
C GLU A 56 -16.78 1.37 -13.52
N LEU A 57 -15.92 2.35 -13.77
CA LEU A 57 -14.48 2.26 -13.62
C LEU A 57 -14.09 2.65 -12.20
N LEU A 58 -13.58 1.67 -11.46
CA LEU A 58 -12.98 1.86 -10.15
C LEU A 58 -11.46 1.94 -10.31
N GLY A 59 -10.89 3.10 -10.00
CA GLY A 59 -9.45 3.26 -9.85
C GLY A 59 -9.02 3.10 -8.40
N ILE A 60 -7.98 2.32 -8.16
CA ILE A 60 -7.36 2.16 -6.84
C ILE A 60 -5.92 2.68 -6.93
N GLU A 61 -5.66 3.73 -6.16
CA GLU A 61 -4.31 4.26 -5.94
C GLU A 61 -3.66 3.52 -4.77
N VAL A 62 -2.39 3.15 -4.90
CA VAL A 62 -1.64 2.46 -3.85
C VAL A 62 -0.63 3.41 -3.21
N ALA A 63 -0.61 3.43 -1.89
CA ALA A 63 0.51 3.93 -1.11
C ALA A 63 1.09 2.79 -0.29
N THR A 64 2.42 2.69 -0.23
CA THR A 64 3.08 1.64 0.56
C THR A 64 3.80 2.27 1.74
N ALA A 65 3.42 1.88 2.96
CA ALA A 65 4.00 2.35 4.20
C ALA A 65 4.99 1.32 4.77
N TYR A 66 6.21 1.78 5.04
CA TYR A 66 7.26 1.08 5.78
C TYR A 66 7.57 1.87 7.06
N TYR A 67 8.29 1.30 8.03
CA TYR A 67 8.73 2.02 9.22
C TYR A 67 9.56 3.27 8.86
N ASP A 68 10.45 3.14 7.88
CA ASP A 68 11.25 4.23 7.34
C ASP A 68 11.77 3.89 5.93
N ASP A 69 12.46 4.86 5.31
CA ASP A 69 13.02 4.70 3.97
C ASP A 69 14.11 3.63 3.90
N SER A 70 14.79 3.34 5.03
CA SER A 70 15.84 2.32 5.09
C SER A 70 15.25 0.90 5.00
N GLN A 71 14.10 0.66 5.66
CA GLN A 71 13.36 -0.58 5.50
C GLN A 71 12.91 -0.72 4.04
N ALA A 72 12.29 0.32 3.47
CA ALA A 72 11.81 0.31 2.09
C ALA A 72 12.95 -0.05 1.11
N GLU A 73 14.11 0.60 1.25
CA GLU A 73 15.27 0.34 0.39
C GLU A 73 15.74 -1.12 0.49
N ARG A 74 15.80 -1.67 1.72
CA ARG A 74 16.21 -3.05 1.96
C ARG A 74 15.22 -4.04 1.35
N GLU A 75 13.93 -3.85 1.57
CA GLU A 75 12.89 -4.73 1.00
C GLU A 75 12.92 -4.73 -0.52
N TRP A 76 12.98 -3.56 -1.14
CA TRP A 76 13.08 -3.49 -2.59
C TRP A 76 14.41 -4.03 -3.12
N SER A 77 15.49 -3.95 -2.35
CA SER A 77 16.77 -4.54 -2.74
C SER A 77 16.76 -6.06 -2.62
N LEU A 78 16.04 -6.63 -1.65
CA LEU A 78 15.79 -8.06 -1.55
C LEU A 78 14.89 -8.54 -2.70
N ALA A 79 13.77 -7.87 -2.96
CA ALA A 79 12.83 -8.21 -4.03
C ALA A 79 13.48 -8.17 -5.43
N ARG A 80 14.44 -7.27 -5.64
CA ARG A 80 15.22 -7.18 -6.89
C ARG A 80 16.40 -8.16 -6.98
N GLY A 81 16.62 -9.00 -5.96
CA GLY A 81 17.78 -9.89 -5.90
C GLY A 81 19.12 -9.15 -5.82
N LYS A 82 19.16 -7.91 -5.28
CA LYS A 82 20.43 -7.19 -5.02
C LYS A 82 21.07 -7.63 -3.71
N ILE A 83 20.24 -7.97 -2.73
CA ILE A 83 20.65 -8.57 -1.46
C ILE A 83 20.32 -10.06 -1.56
N HIS A 84 21.31 -10.90 -1.30
CA HIS A 84 21.13 -12.36 -1.25
C HIS A 84 21.30 -12.81 0.20
N ALA A 85 20.29 -13.49 0.74
CA ALA A 85 20.44 -14.23 1.99
C ALA A 85 21.12 -15.56 1.67
N PRO A 86 22.22 -15.94 2.33
CA PRO A 86 22.63 -17.33 2.39
C PRO A 86 21.43 -18.22 2.77
N LYS A 87 21.32 -19.40 2.15
CA LYS A 87 20.22 -20.33 2.46
C LYS A 87 20.22 -20.65 3.97
N GLY A 88 19.08 -20.43 4.63
CA GLY A 88 18.93 -20.65 6.07
C GLY A 88 19.36 -19.49 6.97
N SER A 89 19.71 -18.32 6.40
CA SER A 89 20.02 -17.12 7.19
C SER A 89 18.79 -16.24 7.42
N VAL A 90 18.78 -15.54 8.57
CA VAL A 90 17.79 -14.52 8.89
C VAL A 90 18.35 -13.16 8.49
N ILE A 91 17.67 -12.45 7.57
CA ILE A 91 18.00 -11.06 7.26
C ILE A 91 17.19 -10.15 8.18
N ARG A 92 17.88 -9.32 8.96
CA ARG A 92 17.25 -8.21 9.67
C ARG A 92 16.91 -7.10 8.68
N ILE A 93 15.62 -6.96 8.38
CA ILE A 93 15.12 -5.96 7.42
C ILE A 93 15.02 -4.56 8.04
N TRP A 94 14.81 -4.48 9.35
CA TRP A 94 14.74 -3.21 10.07
C TRP A 94 15.30 -3.28 11.50
N SER A 95 15.76 -2.12 12.00
CA SER A 95 16.22 -1.93 13.36
C SER A 95 15.87 -0.53 13.83
N GLY A 96 14.95 -0.41 14.78
CA GLY A 96 14.65 0.86 15.42
C GLY A 96 13.75 0.68 16.64
N GLU A 97 13.44 1.81 17.26
CA GLU A 97 12.54 1.93 18.40
C GLU A 97 11.17 2.45 17.94
N ASN A 98 10.15 2.22 18.76
CA ASN A 98 8.76 2.63 18.55
C ASN A 98 8.23 2.28 17.14
N PRO A 99 8.26 0.99 16.74
CA PRO A 99 7.82 0.55 15.41
C PRO A 99 6.40 1.00 15.08
N ASP A 100 5.48 0.91 16.04
CA ASP A 100 4.08 1.28 15.84
C ASP A 100 3.92 2.80 15.57
N GLU A 101 4.56 3.66 16.37
CA GLU A 101 4.53 5.11 16.14
C GLU A 101 5.10 5.48 14.76
N LYS A 102 6.19 4.83 14.35
CA LYS A 102 6.81 5.08 13.05
C LYS A 102 5.93 4.67 11.89
N ILE A 103 5.32 3.49 11.95
CA ILE A 103 4.46 3.03 10.86
C ILE A 103 3.21 3.88 10.74
N PHE A 104 2.58 4.28 11.85
CA PHE A 104 1.41 5.16 11.81
C PHE A 104 1.75 6.58 11.36
N ALA A 105 2.91 7.11 11.75
CA ALA A 105 3.40 8.38 11.19
C ALA A 105 3.62 8.27 9.67
N ARG A 106 4.14 7.14 9.18
CA ARG A 106 4.28 6.90 7.74
C ARG A 106 2.93 6.84 7.04
N ILE A 107 1.98 6.04 7.56
CA ILE A 107 0.62 5.91 7.02
C ILE A 107 -0.04 7.28 6.93
N GLN A 108 0.03 8.07 8.02
CA GLN A 108 -0.53 9.43 8.05
C GLN A 108 0.04 10.33 6.96
N ARG A 109 1.36 10.29 6.74
CA ARG A 109 2.02 11.07 5.69
C ARG A 109 1.56 10.63 4.30
N GLU A 110 1.52 9.33 4.03
CA GLU A 110 1.06 8.81 2.74
C GLU A 110 -0.39 9.22 2.44
N ILE A 111 -1.27 9.17 3.44
CA ILE A 111 -2.65 9.67 3.32
C ILE A 111 -2.65 11.15 2.94
N GLN A 112 -1.93 12.00 3.69
CA GLN A 112 -1.88 13.43 3.43
C GLN A 112 -1.36 13.75 2.02
N GLU A 113 -0.24 13.14 1.63
CA GLU A 113 0.37 13.37 0.32
C GLU A 113 -0.54 12.94 -0.84
N LYS A 114 -1.24 11.81 -0.71
CA LYS A 114 -2.13 11.30 -1.75
C LYS A 114 -3.44 12.06 -1.80
N CYS A 115 -4.00 12.48 -0.67
CA CYS A 115 -5.23 13.27 -0.61
C CYS A 115 -5.10 14.65 -1.28
N CYS A 116 -3.88 15.19 -1.40
CA CYS A 116 -3.62 16.42 -2.15
C CYS A 116 -3.61 16.24 -3.68
N ARG A 117 -3.80 15.01 -4.19
CA ARG A 117 -3.79 14.72 -5.63
C ARG A 117 -5.20 14.55 -6.19
N THR A 118 -5.34 14.87 -7.47
CA THR A 118 -6.56 14.60 -8.24
C THR A 118 -6.25 13.54 -9.28
N TYR A 119 -7.14 12.56 -9.38
CA TYR A 119 -7.04 11.48 -10.34
C TYR A 119 -8.16 11.60 -11.37
N THR A 120 -7.90 11.16 -12.59
CA THR A 120 -8.84 11.24 -13.72
C THR A 120 -8.92 9.91 -14.46
N GLY A 121 -9.85 9.78 -15.40
CA GLY A 121 -9.96 8.58 -16.25
C GLY A 121 -10.69 7.39 -15.60
N VAL A 122 -11.31 7.60 -14.44
CA VAL A 122 -12.16 6.63 -13.72
C VAL A 122 -13.37 7.34 -13.12
N ASP A 123 -14.43 6.60 -12.82
CA ASP A 123 -15.65 7.14 -12.21
C ASP A 123 -15.47 7.32 -10.70
N ARG A 124 -14.76 6.38 -10.07
CA ARG A 124 -14.53 6.33 -8.62
C ARG A 124 -13.07 6.09 -8.33
N VAL A 125 -12.55 6.75 -7.30
CA VAL A 125 -11.15 6.62 -6.88
C VAL A 125 -11.09 6.20 -5.42
N TRP A 126 -10.40 5.10 -5.15
CA TRP A 126 -10.09 4.64 -3.80
C TRP A 126 -8.59 4.76 -3.53
N LEU A 127 -8.23 5.00 -2.27
CA LEU A 127 -6.85 4.91 -1.79
C LEU A 127 -6.67 3.63 -0.98
N CYS A 128 -5.68 2.82 -1.32
CA CYS A 128 -5.23 1.69 -0.54
C CYS A 128 -3.84 1.96 0.04
N VAL A 129 -3.76 2.19 1.35
CA VAL A 129 -2.48 2.29 2.06
C VAL A 129 -2.08 0.90 2.51
N SER A 130 -1.11 0.29 1.83
CA SER A 130 -0.54 -1.01 2.18
C SER A 130 0.59 -0.86 3.20
N GLN A 131 0.35 -1.35 4.41
CA GLN A 131 1.38 -1.48 5.43
C GLN A 131 2.26 -2.69 5.13
N GLN A 132 3.53 -2.43 4.82
CA GLN A 132 4.59 -3.42 4.61
C GLN A 132 5.57 -3.35 5.78
N ALA A 133 5.03 -3.40 7.00
CA ALA A 133 5.79 -3.45 8.23
C ALA A 133 5.01 -4.30 9.22
N ALA A 134 5.70 -5.22 9.89
CA ALA A 134 5.07 -6.04 10.92
C ALA A 134 4.55 -5.13 12.05
N LEU A 135 3.47 -5.52 12.71
CA LEU A 135 3.10 -4.87 13.96
C LEU A 135 3.98 -5.43 15.08
N SER A 136 4.30 -4.60 16.06
CA SER A 136 5.06 -5.06 17.22
C SER A 136 4.21 -5.81 18.25
N GLY A 137 2.89 -5.63 18.19
CA GLY A 137 1.91 -6.25 19.07
C GLY A 137 0.76 -6.92 18.31
N GLU A 138 -0.39 -7.00 18.96
CA GLU A 138 -1.62 -7.63 18.48
C GLU A 138 -2.37 -6.74 17.47
N SER A 139 -3.27 -7.32 16.66
CA SER A 139 -4.05 -6.56 15.66
C SER A 139 -4.93 -5.47 16.26
N HIS A 140 -5.36 -5.59 17.53
CA HIS A 140 -6.18 -4.56 18.20
C HIS A 140 -5.45 -3.21 18.34
N VAL A 141 -4.10 -3.21 18.28
CA VAL A 141 -3.29 -1.98 18.26
C VAL A 141 -3.53 -1.18 16.98
N VAL A 142 -3.89 -1.86 15.88
CA VAL A 142 -4.26 -1.22 14.61
C VAL A 142 -5.55 -0.45 14.78
N ASP A 143 -6.58 -1.04 15.38
CA ASP A 143 -7.88 -0.40 15.54
C ASP A 143 -7.75 0.91 16.33
N ALA A 144 -7.09 0.87 17.48
CA ALA A 144 -6.85 2.06 18.30
C ALA A 144 -6.02 3.13 17.57
N SER A 145 -5.11 2.72 16.69
CA SER A 145 -4.25 3.64 15.95
C SER A 145 -4.94 4.21 14.70
N VAL A 146 -5.82 3.43 14.06
CA VAL A 146 -6.71 3.87 12.97
C VAL A 146 -7.62 4.98 13.43
N GLU A 147 -8.10 4.92 14.68
CA GLU A 147 -8.92 5.99 15.24
C GLU A 147 -8.20 7.33 15.35
N ARG A 148 -6.86 7.31 15.43
CA ARG A 148 -6.01 8.50 15.54
C ARG A 148 -5.57 9.08 14.19
N LEU A 149 -5.82 8.36 13.09
CA LEU A 149 -5.48 8.85 11.75
C LEU A 149 -6.39 10.00 11.35
N LEU A 150 -5.78 11.09 10.90
CA LEU A 150 -6.45 12.28 10.40
C LEU A 150 -6.63 12.16 8.90
N ILE A 151 -7.89 12.00 8.48
CA ILE A 151 -8.27 12.02 7.07
C ILE A 151 -8.64 13.47 6.69
N PRO A 152 -7.96 14.10 5.72
CA PRO A 152 -8.33 15.44 5.25
C PRO A 152 -9.79 15.46 4.76
N THR A 153 -10.57 16.47 5.15
CA THR A 153 -11.99 16.55 4.75
C THR A 153 -12.17 16.83 3.25
N ALA A 154 -11.21 17.51 2.62
CA ALA A 154 -11.18 17.77 1.20
C ALA A 154 -10.20 16.81 0.49
N HIS A 155 -10.71 15.77 -0.17
CA HIS A 155 -9.95 14.87 -1.03
C HIS A 155 -10.81 14.27 -2.14
N GLY A 156 -10.17 13.79 -3.20
CA GLY A 156 -10.86 13.16 -4.35
C GLY A 156 -11.20 11.67 -4.17
N PHE A 157 -10.82 11.05 -3.06
CA PHE A 157 -11.11 9.64 -2.80
C PHE A 157 -12.52 9.45 -2.29
N GLU A 158 -13.23 8.46 -2.82
CA GLU A 158 -14.51 8.03 -2.25
C GLU A 158 -14.31 7.19 -1.00
N ARG A 159 -13.29 6.32 -1.01
CA ARG A 159 -12.93 5.45 0.10
C ARG A 159 -11.43 5.38 0.29
N ILE A 160 -11.01 5.26 1.55
CA ILE A 160 -9.62 5.08 1.92
C ILE A 160 -9.53 3.82 2.79
N TYR A 161 -8.62 2.92 2.44
CA TYR A 161 -8.41 1.66 3.15
C TYR A 161 -6.99 1.59 3.70
N LEU A 162 -6.85 1.10 4.93
CA LEU A 162 -5.60 0.56 5.45
C LEU A 162 -5.60 -0.94 5.19
N HIS A 163 -4.57 -1.42 4.50
CA HIS A 163 -4.35 -2.84 4.19
C HIS A 163 -3.09 -3.33 4.89
N TYR A 164 -3.22 -4.27 5.82
CA TYR A 164 -2.11 -4.74 6.66
C TYR A 164 -2.15 -6.25 6.82
N GLN A 165 -1.02 -6.83 7.22
CA GLN A 165 -0.92 -8.23 7.58
C GLN A 165 -1.01 -8.37 9.10
N ALA A 166 -1.91 -9.23 9.59
CA ALA A 166 -1.97 -9.58 11.00
C ALA A 166 -0.64 -10.20 11.47
N PRO A 167 -0.31 -10.10 12.76
CA PRO A 167 0.83 -10.81 13.31
C PRO A 167 0.77 -12.32 13.03
N SER A 168 1.92 -12.97 12.87
CA SER A 168 1.97 -14.40 12.52
C SER A 168 1.30 -15.30 13.58
N HIS A 169 1.28 -14.88 14.84
CA HIS A 169 0.61 -15.62 15.92
C HIS A 169 -0.94 -15.51 15.85
N GLU A 170 -1.47 -14.59 15.03
CA GLU A 170 -2.90 -14.43 14.74
C GLU A 170 -3.26 -15.01 13.35
N GLY A 171 -2.39 -15.82 12.75
CA GLY A 171 -2.63 -16.47 11.46
C GLY A 171 -1.96 -15.77 10.27
N GLY A 172 -1.47 -14.53 10.44
CA GLY A 172 -0.71 -13.84 9.39
C GLY A 172 -1.53 -13.48 8.16
N GLU A 173 -2.86 -13.41 8.28
CA GLU A 173 -3.76 -13.07 7.20
C GLU A 173 -3.73 -11.58 6.87
N TRP A 174 -4.14 -11.23 5.65
CA TRP A 174 -4.23 -9.83 5.24
C TRP A 174 -5.61 -9.28 5.54
N HIS A 175 -5.66 -8.14 6.22
CA HIS A 175 -6.89 -7.44 6.58
C HIS A 175 -6.97 -6.10 5.85
N SER A 176 -8.20 -5.62 5.67
CA SER A 176 -8.49 -4.33 5.07
C SER A 176 -9.53 -3.62 5.94
N ILE A 177 -9.21 -2.41 6.41
CA ILE A 177 -10.11 -1.60 7.23
C ILE A 177 -10.36 -0.29 6.49
N GLU A 178 -11.63 0.11 6.40
CA GLU A 178 -12.02 1.41 5.83
C GLU A 178 -11.74 2.52 6.85
N LEU A 179 -10.97 3.53 6.43
CA LEU A 179 -10.67 4.70 7.23
C LEU A 179 -11.77 5.74 7.04
N LYS A 180 -12.46 6.09 8.13
CA LYS A 180 -13.52 7.10 8.12
C LYS A 180 -13.00 8.42 8.68
N SER A 181 -13.37 9.52 8.03
CA SER A 181 -13.23 10.87 8.59
C SER A 181 -13.96 10.96 9.94
N ALA A 182 -13.42 11.76 10.86
CA ALA A 182 -14.03 11.98 12.18
C ALA A 182 -15.45 12.56 12.06
N ASP A 183 -15.72 13.33 11.01
CA ASP A 183 -17.04 13.94 10.76
C ASP A 183 -18.09 12.95 10.22
N SER A 184 -17.70 11.69 9.95
CA SER A 184 -18.54 10.65 9.35
C SER A 184 -18.79 9.46 10.29
N ARG A 185 -18.45 9.59 11.58
CA ARG A 185 -18.62 8.56 12.61
C ARG A 185 -19.77 8.88 13.55
#